data_AF-A0AAV9BYC8-F1
#
_entry.id   AF-A0AAV9BYC8-F1
#
_cell.length_a   1.000
_cell.length_b   1.000
_cell.length_c   1.000
_cell.angle_alpha   90.00
_cell.angle_beta   90.00
_cell.angle_gamma   90.00
#
_symmetry.space_group_name_H-M   'P 1'
#
loop_
_entity.id
_entity.type
_entity.pdbx_description
1 polymer ?
#
loop_
_entity_poly.entity_id
_entity_poly.type
_entity_poly.pdbx_seq_one_letter_code
_entity_poly.pdbx_strand_id
1 'polypeptide(L)'
;MEIPTIRIFERTLPTLRNLIAFEQCFSDTNNEVTFFADLMDALIDTPKDIKVLQDAGILKIGLSNPKEVTQLFNRLCRHVYYDNSDSYLRESYNSVNCYCDSRWHRYRAVLARDYFRDPWAIISLGGAFILLILTFLQTFYSMFGYYNPRT
;
A
#
# COMPACT_ATOMS: atom_id res chain seq x y z
N MET A 1 0.03 7.37 -11.43
CA MET A 1 0.36 8.54 -10.59
C MET A 1 1.84 8.52 -10.32
N GLU A 2 2.51 9.65 -10.50
CA GLU A 2 3.87 9.87 -10.02
C GLU A 2 3.80 10.82 -8.84
N ILE A 3 4.31 10.39 -7.67
CA ILE A 3 4.38 11.25 -6.49
C ILE A 3 5.69 12.04 -6.59
N PRO A 4 5.67 13.38 -6.53
CA PRO A 4 6.88 14.17 -6.64
C PRO A 4 7.85 13.87 -5.49
N THR A 5 9.16 13.90 -5.78
CA THR A 5 10.17 13.74 -4.73
C THR A 5 10.21 14.96 -3.83
N ILE A 6 10.04 14.76 -2.53
CA ILE A 6 10.02 15.84 -1.53
C ILE A 6 11.30 15.79 -0.71
N ARG A 7 11.90 16.96 -0.50
CA ARG A 7 13.03 17.12 0.41
C ARG A 7 12.55 17.73 1.72
N ILE A 8 12.73 16.98 2.80
CA ILE A 8 12.36 17.44 4.13
C ILE A 8 13.57 18.02 4.84
N PHE A 9 13.43 19.30 5.15
CA PHE A 9 14.33 20.10 5.98
C PHE A 9 13.52 20.72 7.11
N GLU A 10 14.19 21.26 8.13
CA GLU A 10 13.53 21.88 9.29
C GLU A 10 12.52 22.98 8.91
N ARG A 11 12.76 23.71 7.81
CA ARG A 11 11.88 24.78 7.32
C ARG A 11 10.68 24.28 6.51
N THR A 12 10.72 23.05 5.98
CA THR A 12 9.68 22.54 5.07
C THR A 12 8.31 22.53 5.75
N LEU A 13 8.25 22.21 7.04
CA LEU A 13 6.99 22.07 7.75
C LEU A 13 6.30 23.39 8.12
N PRO A 14 6.99 24.40 8.70
CA PRO A 14 6.42 25.74 8.85
C PRO A 14 5.90 26.30 7.53
N THR A 15 6.61 26.06 6.42
CA THR A 15 6.17 26.49 5.09
C THR A 15 4.89 25.78 4.67
N LEU A 16 4.82 24.45 4.76
CA LEU A 16 3.61 23.70 4.44
C LEU A 16 2.42 24.13 5.30
N ARG A 17 2.62 24.31 6.61
CA ARG A 17 1.56 24.72 7.52
C ARG A 17 1.03 26.12 7.22
N ASN A 18 1.91 27.05 6.87
CA ASN A 18 1.52 28.40 6.47
C ASN A 18 0.76 28.40 5.13
N LEU A 19 1.16 27.53 4.19
CA LEU A 19 0.44 27.35 2.92
C LEU A 19 -0.96 26.76 3.13
N ILE A 20 -1.09 25.73 3.98
CA ILE A 20 -2.39 25.17 4.36
C ILE A 20 -3.25 26.26 5.03
N ALA A 21 -2.70 27.02 5.98
CA ALA A 21 -3.44 28.11 6.61
C ALA A 21 -3.87 29.18 5.61
N PHE A 22 -3.03 29.47 4.61
CA PHE A 22 -3.37 30.36 3.50
C PHE A 22 -4.54 29.81 2.68
N GLU A 23 -4.49 28.56 2.21
CA GLU A 23 -5.60 27.92 1.49
C GLU A 23 -6.91 27.94 2.31
N GLN A 24 -6.82 27.70 3.61
CA GLN A 24 -7.99 27.69 4.51
C GLN A 24 -8.56 29.10 4.76
N CYS A 25 -7.74 30.15 4.71
CA CYS A 25 -8.19 31.53 4.90
C CYS A 25 -8.80 32.15 3.64
N PHE A 26 -8.53 31.60 2.46
CA PHE A 26 -8.99 32.15 1.18
C PHE A 26 -9.84 31.10 0.44
N SER A 27 -11.15 31.31 0.38
CA SER A 27 -12.10 30.39 -0.26
C SER A 27 -11.95 30.26 -1.78
N ASP A 28 -11.24 31.19 -2.41
CA ASP A 28 -10.97 31.19 -3.87
C ASP A 28 -9.71 30.41 -4.25
N THR A 29 -8.98 29.84 -3.28
CA THR A 29 -7.80 29.01 -3.55
C THR A 29 -8.16 27.53 -3.63
N ASN A 30 -7.53 26.82 -4.57
CA ASN A 30 -7.59 25.37 -4.62
C ASN A 30 -6.81 24.79 -3.43
N ASN A 31 -7.38 23.77 -2.78
CA ASN A 31 -6.80 23.08 -1.62
C ASN A 31 -5.66 22.11 -1.99
N GLU A 32 -4.81 22.45 -2.97
CA GLU A 32 -3.83 21.52 -3.52
C GLU A 32 -2.76 21.09 -2.51
N VAL A 33 -2.24 22.04 -1.72
CA VAL A 33 -1.24 21.77 -0.67
C VAL A 33 -1.90 21.00 0.47
N THR A 34 -3.14 21.32 0.80
CA THR A 34 -3.95 20.60 1.78
C THR A 34 -4.15 19.13 1.39
N PHE A 35 -4.57 18.85 0.15
CA PHE A 35 -4.72 17.48 -0.36
C PHE A 35 -3.40 16.73 -0.40
N PHE A 36 -2.32 17.41 -0.79
CA PHE A 36 -0.99 16.83 -0.76
C PHE A 36 -0.53 16.49 0.67
N ALA A 37 -0.78 17.37 1.63
CA ALA A 37 -0.44 17.12 3.03
C ALA A 37 -1.22 15.90 3.56
N ASP A 38 -2.50 15.80 3.23
CA ASP A 38 -3.34 14.64 3.56
C ASP A 38 -2.79 13.34 2.98
N LEU A 39 -2.41 13.34 1.70
CA LEU A 39 -1.77 12.17 1.07
C LEU A 39 -0.51 11.74 1.80
N MET A 40 0.34 12.70 2.17
CA MET A 40 1.59 12.42 2.86
C MET A 40 1.36 11.89 4.29
N ASP A 41 0.31 12.36 4.97
CA ASP A 41 -0.12 11.84 6.28
C ASP A 41 -0.65 10.41 6.17
N ALA A 42 -1.46 10.12 5.14
CA ALA A 42 -1.95 8.78 4.86
C ALA A 42 -0.83 7.79 4.49
N LEU A 43 0.27 8.28 3.87
CA LEU A 43 1.43 7.47 3.51
C LEU A 43 2.44 7.28 4.64
N ILE A 44 2.48 8.18 5.64
CA ILE A 44 3.50 8.21 6.70
C ILE A 44 2.83 8.05 8.06
N ASP A 45 2.60 6.80 8.48
CA ASP A 45 2.08 6.52 9.83
C ASP A 45 3.20 6.08 10.80
N THR A 46 4.22 5.39 10.29
CA THR A 46 5.34 4.86 11.07
C THR A 46 6.71 5.23 10.49
N PRO A 47 7.80 5.16 11.28
CA PRO A 47 9.15 5.35 10.77
C PRO A 47 9.58 4.33 9.71
N LYS A 48 8.88 3.19 9.59
CA LYS A 48 9.14 2.20 8.55
C LYS A 48 8.64 2.69 7.20
N ASP A 49 7.51 3.38 7.18
CA ASP A 49 6.90 3.89 5.94
C ASP A 49 7.79 4.97 5.32
N ILE A 50 8.41 5.79 6.17
CA ILE A 50 9.47 6.72 5.75
C ILE A 50 10.59 6.02 4.99
N LYS A 51 11.06 4.87 5.50
CA LYS A 51 12.13 4.12 4.84
C LYS A 51 11.67 3.60 3.48
N VAL A 52 10.45 3.08 3.39
CA VAL A 52 9.86 2.62 2.11
C VAL A 52 9.78 3.78 1.11
N LEU A 53 9.35 4.97 1.54
CA LEU A 53 9.26 6.15 0.69
C LEU A 53 10.64 6.71 0.29
N GLN A 54 11.65 6.56 1.15
CA GLN A 54 13.04 6.89 0.82
C GLN A 54 13.61 5.92 -0.23
N ASP A 55 13.41 4.62 -0.04
CA ASP A 55 13.86 3.58 -0.96
C ASP A 55 13.16 3.74 -2.33
N ALA A 56 11.90 4.18 -2.35
CA ALA A 56 11.16 4.53 -3.56
C ALA A 56 11.57 5.88 -4.18
N GLY A 57 12.47 6.64 -3.55
CA GLY A 57 12.93 7.95 -4.03
C GLY A 57 11.90 9.08 -3.93
N ILE A 58 10.77 8.84 -3.26
CA ILE A 58 9.69 9.81 -3.05
C ILE A 58 10.06 10.78 -1.93
N LEU A 59 10.77 10.29 -0.91
CA LEU A 59 11.14 11.08 0.25
C LEU A 59 12.67 11.21 0.37
N LYS A 60 13.17 12.42 0.58
CA LYS A 60 14.58 12.67 0.90
C LYS A 60 14.66 13.46 2.20
N ILE A 61 15.13 12.81 3.26
CA ILE A 61 15.30 13.43 4.57
C ILE A 61 16.74 13.90 4.67
N GLY A 62 16.95 15.20 4.84
CA GLY A 62 18.30 15.77 4.86
C GLY A 62 19.05 15.51 6.17
N LEU A 63 18.44 15.83 7.31
CA LEU A 63 19.09 15.80 8.64
C LEU A 63 18.16 15.31 9.77
N SER A 64 16.91 15.00 9.45
CA SER A 64 15.87 14.77 10.45
C SER A 64 15.78 13.29 10.86
N ASN A 65 15.51 13.04 12.15
CA ASN A 65 15.23 11.69 12.63
C ASN A 65 13.90 11.18 12.01
N PRO A 66 13.82 9.96 11.46
CA PRO A 66 12.58 9.40 10.93
C PRO A 66 11.41 9.51 11.92
N LYS A 67 11.66 9.32 13.22
CA LYS A 67 10.61 9.48 14.25
C LYS A 67 10.07 10.90 14.33
N GLU A 68 10.94 11.91 14.21
CA GLU A 68 10.53 13.31 14.21
C GLU A 68 9.73 13.63 12.95
N VAL A 69 10.14 13.11 11.79
CA VAL A 69 9.42 13.29 10.52
C VAL A 69 8.02 12.66 10.57
N THR A 70 7.88 11.45 11.11
CA THR A 70 6.55 10.85 11.31
C THR A 70 5.68 11.70 12.23
N GLN A 71 6.22 12.12 13.39
CA GLN A 71 5.48 12.99 14.31
C GLN A 71 5.12 14.35 13.70
N LEU A 72 5.96 14.85 12.79
CA LEU A 72 5.78 16.10 12.08
C LEU A 72 4.58 16.01 11.11
N PHE A 73 4.49 14.97 10.29
CA PHE A 73 3.34 14.78 9.38
C PHE A 73 2.04 14.53 10.14
N ASN A 74 2.05 13.66 11.16
CA ASN A 74 0.87 13.38 11.97
C ASN A 74 0.31 14.63 12.69
N ARG A 75 1.14 15.67 12.87
CA ARG A 75 0.72 16.97 13.42
C ARG A 75 0.30 17.97 12.34
N LEU A 76 0.82 17.84 11.12
CA LEU A 76 0.55 18.74 10.00
C LEU A 76 -0.91 18.67 9.56
N CYS A 77 -1.48 17.47 9.49
CA CYS A 77 -2.87 17.25 9.06
C CYS A 77 -3.89 17.37 10.20
N ARG A 78 -3.43 17.63 11.43
CA ARG A 78 -4.32 17.76 12.59
C ARG A 78 -5.09 19.08 12.51
N HIS A 79 -6.42 18.98 12.42
CA HIS A 79 -7.39 20.09 12.31
C HIS A 79 -7.47 20.76 10.92
N VAL A 80 -7.07 20.07 9.85
CA VAL A 80 -7.29 20.57 8.49
C VAL A 80 -8.69 20.14 8.03
N TYR A 81 -9.54 21.11 7.68
CA TYR A 81 -10.90 20.86 7.20
C TYR A 81 -10.92 21.05 5.69
N TYR A 82 -11.23 20.00 4.93
CA TYR A 82 -11.35 20.11 3.48
C TYR A 82 -12.41 19.13 2.98
N ASP A 83 -13.13 19.51 1.93
CA ASP A 83 -14.03 18.59 1.22
C ASP A 83 -13.21 17.78 0.21
N ASN A 84 -13.28 16.45 0.33
CA ASN A 84 -12.53 15.52 -0.52
C ASN A 84 -13.26 15.25 -1.86
N SER A 85 -14.44 15.82 -2.06
CA SER A 85 -15.31 15.60 -3.23
C SER A 85 -14.68 16.04 -4.56
N ASP A 86 -13.90 17.13 -4.53
CA ASP A 86 -13.22 17.76 -5.68
C ASP A 86 -11.69 17.60 -5.67
N SER A 87 -11.14 16.69 -4.85
CA SER A 87 -9.68 16.51 -4.81
C SER A 87 -9.15 15.87 -6.09
N TYR A 88 -8.03 16.38 -6.60
CA TYR A 88 -7.31 15.75 -7.71
C TYR A 88 -6.79 14.35 -7.37
N LEU A 89 -6.78 13.99 -6.07
CA LEU A 89 -6.38 12.68 -5.57
C LEU A 89 -7.52 11.67 -5.51
N ARG A 90 -8.78 12.09 -5.74
CA ARG A 90 -9.96 11.26 -5.56
C ARG A 90 -9.90 9.95 -6.35
N GLU A 91 -9.51 10.02 -7.62
CA GLU A 91 -9.40 8.81 -8.45
C GLU A 91 -8.34 7.84 -7.94
N SER A 92 -7.23 8.37 -7.43
CA SER A 92 -6.15 7.54 -6.89
C SER A 92 -6.53 6.92 -5.55
N TYR A 93 -7.17 7.68 -4.66
CA TYR A 93 -7.72 7.12 -3.43
C TYR A 93 -8.73 6.01 -3.73
N ASN A 94 -9.66 6.25 -4.67
CA ASN A 94 -10.62 5.23 -5.08
C ASN A 94 -9.95 4.00 -5.69
N SER A 95 -8.93 4.18 -6.54
CA SER A 95 -8.21 3.07 -7.16
C SER A 95 -7.48 2.22 -6.11
N VAL A 96 -6.78 2.86 -5.17
CA VAL A 96 -6.09 2.19 -4.06
C VAL A 96 -7.10 1.48 -3.17
N ASN A 97 -8.21 2.14 -2.84
CA ASN A 97 -9.22 1.54 -1.97
C ASN A 97 -9.90 0.33 -2.63
N CYS A 98 -10.26 0.42 -3.92
CA CYS A 98 -10.77 -0.71 -4.70
C CYS A 98 -9.76 -1.87 -4.77
N TYR A 99 -8.47 -1.55 -4.92
CA TYR A 99 -7.42 -2.56 -4.91
C TYR A 99 -7.32 -3.28 -3.55
N CYS A 100 -7.37 -2.52 -2.45
CA CYS A 100 -7.35 -3.04 -1.08
C CYS A 100 -8.61 -3.84 -0.72
N ASP A 101 -9.78 -3.41 -1.20
CA ASP A 101 -11.06 -4.09 -0.96
C ASP A 101 -11.24 -5.36 -1.78
N SER A 102 -10.46 -5.53 -2.86
CA SER A 102 -10.45 -6.76 -3.64
C SER A 102 -9.99 -7.94 -2.80
N ARG A 103 -10.92 -8.86 -2.52
CA ARG A 103 -10.66 -10.11 -1.78
C ARG A 103 -9.47 -10.87 -2.35
N TRP A 104 -9.30 -10.87 -3.67
CA TRP A 104 -8.19 -11.53 -4.36
C TRP A 104 -6.83 -10.97 -3.95
N HIS A 105 -6.68 -9.63 -3.90
CA HIS A 105 -5.43 -8.99 -3.50
C HIS A 105 -5.12 -9.22 -2.03
N ARG A 106 -6.15 -9.22 -1.17
CA ARG A 106 -6.01 -9.58 0.25
C ARG A 106 -5.54 -11.03 0.44
N TYR A 107 -6.17 -11.99 -0.24
CA TYR A 107 -5.74 -13.40 -0.17
C TYR A 107 -4.31 -13.58 -0.69
N ARG A 108 -3.96 -12.93 -1.81
CA ARG A 108 -2.61 -12.98 -2.37
C ARG A 108 -1.57 -12.38 -1.42
N ALA A 109 -1.87 -11.27 -0.75
CA ALA A 109 -0.97 -10.64 0.22
C ALA A 109 -0.73 -11.53 1.44
N VAL A 110 -1.78 -12.18 1.97
CA VAL A 110 -1.66 -13.17 3.06
C VAL A 110 -0.85 -14.36 2.60
N LEU A 111 -1.16 -14.93 1.42
CA LEU A 111 -0.42 -16.05 0.86
C LEU A 111 1.06 -15.69 0.70
N ALA A 112 1.36 -14.51 0.16
CA ALA A 112 2.74 -14.09 -0.02
C ALA A 112 3.47 -13.91 1.31
N ARG A 113 2.82 -13.29 2.29
CA ARG A 113 3.41 -13.06 3.62
C ARG A 113 3.68 -14.35 4.38
N ASP A 114 2.76 -15.31 4.34
CA ASP A 114 2.86 -16.53 5.14
C ASP A 114 3.66 -17.62 4.42
N TYR A 115 3.57 -17.71 3.09
CA TYR A 115 4.27 -18.75 2.31
C TYR A 115 5.65 -18.32 1.83
N PHE A 116 5.87 -17.08 1.33
CA PHE A 116 7.21 -16.69 0.86
C PHE A 116 8.17 -16.32 1.98
N ARG A 117 7.67 -16.19 3.22
CA ARG A 117 8.50 -15.93 4.39
C ARG A 117 9.08 -17.21 4.99
N ASP A 118 8.42 -18.35 4.80
CA ASP A 118 8.88 -19.64 5.31
C ASP A 118 9.16 -20.62 4.15
N PRO A 119 10.44 -20.93 3.85
CA PRO A 119 10.81 -21.89 2.81
C PRO A 119 10.12 -23.25 2.97
N TRP A 120 9.84 -23.68 4.21
CA TRP A 120 9.19 -24.96 4.48
C TRP A 120 7.72 -24.98 4.03
N ALA A 121 7.02 -23.84 4.13
CA ALA A 121 5.65 -23.72 3.65
C ALA A 121 5.58 -23.93 2.12
N ILE A 122 6.59 -23.46 1.38
CA ILE A 122 6.68 -23.65 -0.08
C ILE A 122 6.87 -25.14 -0.42
N ILE A 123 7.80 -25.82 0.26
CA ILE A 123 8.08 -27.25 0.03
C ILE A 123 6.85 -28.08 0.37
N SER A 124 6.19 -27.81 1.50
CA SER A 124 4.98 -28.52 1.92
C SER A 124 3.83 -28.33 0.92
N LEU A 125 3.64 -27.11 0.40
CA LEU A 125 2.62 -26.84 -0.59
C LEU A 125 2.91 -27.57 -1.91
N GLY A 126 4.16 -27.56 -2.37
CA GLY A 126 4.59 -28.30 -3.56
C GLY A 126 4.36 -29.81 -3.42
N GLY A 127 4.71 -30.38 -2.27
CA GLY A 127 4.45 -31.78 -1.95
C GLY A 127 2.96 -32.12 -1.99
N ALA A 128 2.12 -31.29 -1.35
CA ALA A 128 0.67 -31.47 -1.37
C ALA A 128 0.11 -31.41 -2.80
N PHE A 129 0.60 -30.50 -3.65
CA PHE A 129 0.18 -30.39 -5.05
C PHE A 129 0.55 -31.63 -5.87
N ILE A 130 1.76 -32.15 -5.69
CA ILE A 130 2.22 -33.39 -6.35
C ILE A 130 1.34 -34.56 -5.93
N LEU A 131 1.05 -34.70 -4.63
CA LEU A 131 0.16 -35.75 -4.12
C LEU A 131 -1.27 -35.62 -4.68
N LEU A 132 -1.77 -34.40 -4.85
CA LEU A 132 -3.09 -34.15 -5.42
C LEU A 132 -3.14 -34.55 -6.91
N ILE A 133 -2.08 -34.23 -7.68
CA ILE A 133 -1.97 -34.66 -9.08
C ILE A 133 -1.89 -36.19 -9.17
N LEU A 134 -1.09 -36.82 -8.31
CA LEU A 134 -0.96 -38.28 -8.27
C LEU A 134 -2.30 -38.96 -7.93
N THR A 135 -3.01 -38.48 -6.92
CA THR A 135 -4.33 -39.03 -6.56
C THR A 135 -5.37 -38.80 -7.64
N PHE A 136 -5.34 -37.65 -8.33
CA PHE A 136 -6.20 -37.38 -9.47
C PHE A 136 -5.93 -38.35 -10.63
N LEU A 137 -4.67 -38.54 -11.01
CA LEU A 137 -4.27 -39.49 -12.05
C LEU A 137 -4.65 -40.92 -11.65
N GLN A 138 -4.39 -41.33 -10.41
CA GLN A 138 -4.77 -42.63 -9.90
C GLN A 138 -6.28 -42.86 -10.03
N THR A 139 -7.08 -41.88 -9.63
CA THR A 139 -8.55 -41.94 -9.73
C THR A 139 -8.99 -42.04 -11.18
N PHE A 140 -8.39 -41.24 -12.07
CA PHE A 140 -8.69 -41.24 -13.50
C PHE A 140 -8.36 -42.58 -14.16
N TYR A 141 -7.16 -43.14 -13.91
CA TYR A 141 -6.77 -44.45 -14.44
C TYR A 141 -7.62 -45.58 -13.86
N SER A 142 -7.96 -45.52 -12.58
CA SER A 142 -8.85 -46.51 -11.95
C SER A 142 -10.24 -46.48 -12.58
N MET A 143 -10.79 -45.29 -12.85
CA MET A 143 -12.09 -45.14 -13.50
C MET A 143 -12.04 -45.60 -14.96
N PHE A 144 -11.00 -45.23 -15.71
CA PHE A 144 -10.82 -45.67 -17.09
C PHE A 144 -10.66 -47.19 -17.20
N GLY A 145 -9.88 -47.81 -16.30
CA GLY A 145 -9.75 -49.27 -16.22
C GLY A 145 -11.04 -49.99 -15.85
N TYR A 146 -11.89 -49.36 -15.03
CA TYR A 146 -13.22 -49.89 -14.69
C TYR A 146 -14.20 -49.85 -15.88
N TYR A 147 -14.14 -48.80 -16.71
CA TYR A 147 -15.03 -48.65 -17.87
C TYR A 147 -14.53 -49.33 -19.16
N ASN A 148 -13.25 -49.69 -19.25
CA ASN A 148 -12.68 -50.42 -20.38
C ASN A 148 -11.98 -51.72 -19.91
N PRO A 149 -12.72 -52.69 -19.35
CA PRO A 149 -12.15 -53.98 -19.01
C PRO A 149 -11.71 -54.68 -20.30
N ARG A 150 -10.40 -54.81 -20.50
CA ARG A 150 -9.90 -55.74 -21.51
C ARG A 150 -10.11 -57.16 -20.96
N THR A 151 -10.87 -57.93 -21.75
CA THR A 151 -11.41 -59.30 -21.62
C THR A 151 -12.73 -59.43 -20.89
#